data_AF-A0A4D6L8N8-F1
#
_entry.id   AF-A0A4D6L8N8-F1
#
_cell.length_a   1.000
_cell.length_b   1.000
_cell.length_c   1.000
_cell.angle_alpha   90.00
_cell.angle_beta   90.00
_cell.angle_gamma   90.00
#
_symmetry.space_group_name_H-M   'P 1'
#
loop_
_entity.id
_entity.type
_entity.pdbx_description
1 polymer ?
#
loop_
_entity_poly.entity_id
_entity_poly.type
_entity_poly.pdbx_seq_one_letter_code
_entity_poly.pdbx_strand_id
1 'polypeptide(L)'
;MSRSLGIPVKLLHEASGHVVTVELKSGELYRGSMIECEDNWNCQLESITYTAKDGKTSQLEHVFIRGSKVRFMVIPDMLKNAPMFKRLDARIKGKGASLGVGRGRAVAMRAKAQAAGRGAAPGRGVPPVRRFVDRQEELTLCSGQTKSLVFKLCDTVSMSSATKGDRKTAIDVASWMFNIVTSVGIILVNKALMATYGFSFATTLTGLHFATTTLLTLFLKWLGYIQTSHLPLPDLIKFVLFANFSIVGMNVSLMWNSVGFYQIAKLSMIPVSCFLEVILDNVRYSRDTKLSISLVLFGVAVCTVTDVSVNAKGFIAAAVAVWSTSLQQYYVHFLQRKYSLGSFNLLGHTAPVQAASLLLVGPFVDFWLTNKRVDAYNYGLTSTLLIIISCTIAVGTNLSQFICIGRFTAVSFQVLGHMKTILVLALGFVFFGKEGLNLQVILGMAIAIAGMIWYGNASSKPEGKERVSLPVNSTPKTQDYNVLSVSSETDH
;
A
#
# COMPACT_ATOMS: atom_id res chain seq x y z
N MET A 1 17.46 6.82 29.32
CA MET A 1 18.73 6.97 28.56
C MET A 1 18.68 6.05 27.34
N SER A 2 18.45 6.55 26.12
CA SER A 2 18.60 5.76 24.90
C SER A 2 20.04 5.90 24.37
N ARG A 3 20.86 4.86 24.53
CA ARG A 3 22.17 4.81 23.86
C ARG A 3 21.94 4.84 22.35
N SER A 4 22.70 5.67 21.62
CA SER A 4 22.61 5.71 20.17
C SER A 4 23.16 4.40 19.58
N LEU A 5 22.25 3.49 19.20
CA LEU A 5 22.62 2.22 18.58
C LEU A 5 23.51 2.46 17.36
N GLY A 6 24.66 1.79 17.34
CA GLY A 6 25.63 1.90 16.26
C GLY A 6 25.04 1.46 14.92
N ILE A 7 25.54 2.04 13.84
CA ILE A 7 25.08 1.73 12.47
C ILE A 7 25.08 0.20 12.18
N PRO A 8 26.09 -0.59 12.60
CA PRO A 8 26.07 -2.05 12.40
C PRO A 8 24.90 -2.76 13.10
N VAL A 9 24.51 -2.32 14.29
CA VAL A 9 23.38 -2.91 15.04
C VAL A 9 22.06 -2.61 14.34
N LYS A 10 21.87 -1.37 13.87
CA LYS A 10 20.67 -1.01 13.09
C LYS A 10 20.54 -1.80 11.80
N LEU A 11 21.66 -2.08 11.14
CA LEU A 11 21.69 -2.88 9.92
C LEU A 11 21.40 -4.37 10.18
N LEU A 12 21.76 -4.90 11.35
CA LEU A 12 21.35 -6.25 11.78
C LEU A 12 19.84 -6.32 12.04
N HIS A 13 19.24 -5.30 12.66
CA HIS A 13 17.77 -5.19 12.76
C HIS A 13 17.09 -5.13 11.39
N GLU A 14 17.65 -4.42 10.42
CA GLU A 14 17.15 -4.40 9.02
C GLU A 14 17.36 -5.74 8.27
N ALA A 15 18.25 -6.61 8.74
CA ALA A 15 18.50 -7.94 8.17
C ALA A 15 17.53 -9.03 8.68
N SER A 16 16.70 -8.72 9.69
CA SER A 16 15.63 -9.62 10.14
C SER A 16 14.67 -9.94 8.98
N GLY A 17 14.15 -11.17 8.95
CA GLY A 17 13.35 -11.74 7.88
C GLY A 17 14.11 -12.18 6.62
N HIS A 18 15.44 -12.03 6.57
CA HIS A 18 16.27 -12.37 5.41
C HIS A 18 17.23 -13.54 5.69
N VAL A 19 17.70 -14.21 4.63
CA VAL A 19 18.73 -15.25 4.73
C VAL A 19 20.09 -14.61 5.00
N VAL A 20 20.67 -14.91 6.15
CA VAL A 20 21.99 -14.46 6.59
C VAL A 20 22.96 -15.64 6.69
N THR A 21 24.25 -15.35 6.80
CA THR A 21 25.27 -16.37 7.12
C THR A 21 26.13 -15.89 8.27
N VAL A 22 26.15 -16.65 9.36
CA VAL A 22 26.83 -16.30 10.61
C VAL A 22 28.03 -17.25 10.77
N GLU A 23 29.24 -16.70 10.79
CA GLU A 23 30.43 -17.46 11.17
C GLU A 23 30.73 -17.25 12.66
N LEU A 24 30.88 -18.33 13.41
CA LEU A 24 31.28 -18.30 14.81
C LEU A 24 32.81 -18.19 14.95
N LYS A 25 33.27 -17.66 16.09
CA LYS A 25 34.70 -17.63 16.45
C LYS A 25 35.36 -19.01 16.49
N SER A 26 34.57 -20.06 16.63
CA SER A 26 34.98 -21.47 16.52
C SER A 26 35.36 -21.88 15.08
N GLY A 27 34.85 -21.20 14.05
CA GLY A 27 34.96 -21.61 12.63
C GLY A 27 33.77 -22.44 12.14
N GLU A 28 32.69 -22.52 12.92
CA GLU A 28 31.41 -23.11 12.50
C GLU A 28 30.56 -22.06 11.78
N LEU A 29 29.79 -22.48 10.77
CA LEU A 29 29.06 -21.57 9.89
C LEU A 29 27.58 -21.94 9.81
N TYR A 30 26.70 -20.96 10.04
CA TYR A 30 25.25 -21.14 10.10
C TYR A 30 24.60 -20.26 9.03
N ARG A 31 23.93 -20.87 8.04
CA ARG A 31 23.21 -20.15 6.98
C ARG A 31 21.72 -20.43 7.06
N GLY A 32 20.92 -19.42 7.40
CA GLY A 32 19.47 -19.56 7.62
C GLY A 32 18.76 -18.21 7.59
N SER A 33 17.43 -18.23 7.70
CA SER A 33 16.58 -17.02 7.78
C SER A 33 16.68 -16.44 9.20
N MET A 34 16.97 -15.14 9.32
CA MET A 34 17.05 -14.48 10.63
C MET A 34 15.64 -14.12 11.12
N ILE A 35 15.20 -14.70 12.24
CA ILE A 35 13.93 -14.34 12.88
C ILE A 35 14.08 -12.98 13.57
N GLU A 36 15.05 -12.87 14.47
CA GLU A 36 15.25 -11.70 15.33
C GLU A 36 16.73 -11.53 15.67
N CYS A 37 17.16 -10.28 15.90
CA CYS A 37 18.50 -9.96 16.40
C CYS A 37 18.42 -8.91 17.51
N GLU A 38 19.13 -9.14 18.61
CA GLU A 38 19.24 -8.20 19.73
C GLU A 38 20.40 -7.22 19.53
N ASP A 39 20.38 -6.10 20.25
CA ASP A 39 21.45 -5.07 20.22
C ASP A 39 22.85 -5.58 20.60
N ASN A 40 22.91 -6.72 21.29
CA ASN A 40 24.13 -7.41 21.71
C ASN A 40 24.64 -8.45 20.67
N TRP A 41 24.04 -8.49 19.49
CA TRP A 41 24.28 -9.42 18.38
C TRP A 41 23.84 -10.88 18.64
N ASN A 42 23.08 -11.17 19.71
CA ASN A 42 22.34 -12.42 19.78
C ASN A 42 21.38 -12.48 18.59
N CYS A 43 21.27 -13.63 17.92
CA CYS A 43 20.34 -13.79 16.80
C CYS A 43 19.67 -15.16 16.83
N GLN A 44 18.39 -15.17 16.47
CA GLN A 44 17.61 -16.38 16.24
C GLN A 44 17.55 -16.65 14.74
N LEU A 45 17.89 -17.87 14.33
CA LEU A 45 17.82 -18.31 12.95
C LEU A 45 16.79 -19.46 12.81
N GLU A 46 16.11 -19.52 11.68
CA GLU A 46 15.23 -20.62 11.23
C GLU A 46 15.74 -21.22 9.90
N SER A 47 15.38 -22.48 9.63
CA SER A 47 15.68 -23.19 8.38
C SER A 47 17.17 -23.11 7.99
N ILE A 48 18.02 -23.65 8.86
CA ILE A 48 19.47 -23.41 8.84
C ILE A 48 20.22 -24.59 8.25
N THR A 49 21.04 -24.33 7.24
CA THR A 49 22.17 -25.21 6.90
C THR A 49 23.35 -24.85 7.80
N TYR A 50 23.66 -25.74 8.73
CA TYR A 50 24.85 -25.70 9.57
C TYR A 50 26.01 -26.40 8.87
N THR A 51 27.20 -25.81 8.91
CA THR A 51 28.44 -26.40 8.42
C THR A 51 29.45 -26.47 9.57
N ALA A 52 29.82 -27.68 9.94
CA ALA A 52 30.87 -27.95 10.92
C ALA A 52 32.27 -27.69 10.33
N LYS A 53 33.29 -27.60 11.21
CA LYS A 53 34.67 -27.29 10.81
C LYS A 53 35.32 -28.36 9.92
N ASP A 54 34.80 -29.59 9.95
CA ASP A 54 35.21 -30.70 9.08
C ASP A 54 34.49 -30.67 7.71
N GLY A 55 33.74 -29.60 7.42
CA GLY A 55 32.99 -29.42 6.18
C GLY A 55 31.66 -30.16 6.12
N LYS A 56 31.30 -30.94 7.14
CA LYS A 56 30.01 -31.65 7.15
C LYS A 56 28.86 -30.68 7.35
N THR A 57 27.86 -30.79 6.48
CA THR A 57 26.63 -30.01 6.54
C THR A 57 25.51 -30.80 7.21
N SER A 58 24.73 -30.14 8.07
CA SER A 58 23.46 -30.66 8.58
C SER A 58 22.38 -29.58 8.54
N GLN A 59 21.11 -29.99 8.50
CA GLN A 59 19.98 -29.07 8.57
C GLN A 59 19.48 -28.98 10.02
N LEU A 60 19.15 -27.77 10.46
CA LEU A 60 18.60 -27.46 11.78
C LEU A 60 17.39 -26.53 11.61
N GLU A 61 16.27 -26.85 12.25
CA GLU A 61 15.04 -26.06 12.11
C GLU A 61 15.16 -24.69 12.78
N HIS A 62 15.69 -24.64 14.01
CA HIS A 62 15.88 -23.41 14.78
C HIS A 62 17.19 -23.44 15.58
N VAL A 63 17.91 -22.31 15.63
CA VAL A 63 19.10 -22.11 16.49
C VAL A 63 19.13 -20.70 17.05
N PHE A 64 19.40 -20.58 18.36
CA PHE A 64 19.78 -19.33 19.01
C PHE A 64 21.31 -19.21 19.05
N ILE A 65 21.87 -18.16 18.47
CA ILE A 65 23.31 -17.86 18.48
C ILE A 65 23.56 -16.66 19.39
N ARG A 66 24.44 -16.83 20.38
CA ARG A 66 24.86 -15.74 21.28
C ARG A 66 25.88 -14.82 20.58
N GLY A 67 25.63 -13.51 20.56
CA GLY A 67 26.45 -12.53 19.83
C GLY A 67 27.92 -12.52 20.20
N SER A 68 28.25 -12.82 21.46
CA SER A 68 29.65 -12.94 21.92
C SER A 68 30.45 -14.06 21.22
N LYS A 69 29.78 -15.03 20.59
CA LYS A 69 30.39 -16.12 19.81
C LYS A 69 30.52 -15.80 18.31
N VAL A 70 29.84 -14.78 17.80
CA VAL A 70 29.90 -14.39 16.38
C VAL A 70 31.27 -13.81 16.05
N ARG A 71 31.84 -14.18 14.90
CA ARG A 71 33.04 -13.56 14.31
C ARG A 71 32.64 -12.51 13.28
N PHE A 72 31.79 -12.87 12.33
CA PHE A 72 31.15 -11.94 11.39
C PHE A 72 29.80 -12.50 10.91
N MET A 73 28.99 -11.64 10.29
CA MET A 73 27.79 -12.03 9.57
C MET A 73 27.84 -11.52 8.14
N VAL A 74 27.48 -12.36 7.18
CA VAL A 74 27.21 -11.97 5.80
C VAL A 74 25.71 -11.73 5.67
N ILE A 75 25.38 -10.55 5.15
CA ILE A 75 24.03 -9.99 5.06
C ILE A 75 23.73 -9.76 3.58
N PRO A 76 22.51 -10.05 3.09
CA PRO A 76 22.23 -10.02 1.65
C PRO A 76 22.44 -8.65 1.00
N ASP A 77 22.94 -8.67 -0.24
CA ASP A 77 23.34 -7.48 -1.00
C ASP A 77 22.22 -6.44 -1.23
N MET A 78 20.96 -6.81 -1.02
CA MET A 78 19.83 -5.86 -1.05
C MET A 78 20.01 -4.71 -0.03
N LEU A 79 20.68 -4.95 1.10
CA LEU A 79 20.97 -3.94 2.11
C LEU A 79 22.20 -3.05 1.78
N LYS A 80 22.96 -3.36 0.72
CA LYS A 80 24.08 -2.54 0.23
C LYS A 80 23.65 -1.12 -0.18
N ASN A 81 22.39 -0.97 -0.59
CA ASN A 81 21.78 0.30 -0.99
C ASN A 81 20.98 0.99 0.13
N ALA A 82 20.98 0.46 1.35
CA ALA A 82 20.22 1.01 2.47
C ALA A 82 20.65 2.46 2.77
N PRO A 83 19.70 3.38 3.07
CA PRO A 83 19.98 4.81 3.21
C PRO A 83 20.95 5.16 4.35
N MET A 84 21.20 4.23 5.29
CA MET A 84 22.22 4.39 6.32
C MET A 84 23.65 4.39 5.78
N PHE A 85 23.96 3.67 4.68
CA PHE A 85 25.29 3.73 4.05
C PHE A 85 25.53 5.05 3.32
N LYS A 86 24.52 5.60 2.62
CA LYS A 86 24.63 6.92 1.98
C LYS A 86 24.94 8.04 2.98
N ARG A 87 24.46 7.93 4.23
CA ARG A 87 24.85 8.83 5.34
C ARG A 87 26.30 8.66 5.78
N LEU A 88 26.87 7.45 5.66
CA LEU A 88 28.28 7.22 5.93
C LEU A 88 29.16 7.83 4.84
N ASP A 89 28.85 7.62 3.56
CA ASP A 89 29.58 8.24 2.44
C ASP A 89 29.56 9.77 2.51
N ALA A 90 28.42 10.37 2.83
CA ALA A 90 28.32 11.81 3.05
C ALA A 90 29.17 12.29 4.25
N ARG A 91 29.29 11.49 5.31
CA ARG A 91 30.07 11.81 6.53
C ARG A 91 31.57 11.55 6.36
N ILE A 92 31.95 10.63 5.48
CA ILE A 92 33.34 10.35 5.09
C ILE A 92 33.81 11.41 4.09
N LYS A 93 33.05 11.69 3.02
CA LYS A 93 33.35 12.82 2.11
C LYS A 93 33.35 14.16 2.85
N GLY A 94 32.40 14.39 3.76
CA GLY A 94 32.35 15.58 4.62
C GLY A 94 33.49 15.72 5.63
N LYS A 95 34.33 14.69 5.82
CA LYS A 95 35.58 14.75 6.60
C LYS A 95 36.85 14.74 5.73
N GLY A 96 36.74 14.49 4.43
CA GLY A 96 37.88 14.38 3.50
C GLY A 96 38.07 15.56 2.53
N ALA A 97 37.23 16.59 2.63
CA ALA A 97 37.18 17.71 1.67
C ALA A 97 37.51 19.08 2.31
N SER A 98 38.48 19.12 3.23
CA SER A 98 39.20 20.33 3.62
C SER A 98 40.56 19.96 4.24
N LEU A 99 41.53 20.89 4.19
CA LEU A 99 42.95 20.72 4.51
C LEU A 99 43.79 19.87 3.52
N GLY A 100 44.26 20.55 2.47
CA GLY A 100 45.63 21.09 2.51
C GLY A 100 46.81 20.10 2.54
N VAL A 101 47.50 20.05 1.40
CA VAL A 101 48.94 19.81 1.20
C VAL A 101 49.81 19.67 2.47
N GLY A 102 50.42 18.49 2.65
CA GLY A 102 51.83 18.39 3.06
C GLY A 102 52.21 18.50 4.54
N ARG A 103 51.94 17.46 5.35
CA ARG A 103 52.81 16.99 6.47
C ARG A 103 52.27 15.67 7.05
N GLY A 104 53.13 14.68 7.31
CA GLY A 104 52.69 13.43 7.98
C GLY A 104 53.50 12.15 7.70
N ARG A 105 54.41 12.16 6.72
CA ARG A 105 55.24 11.00 6.32
C ARG A 105 56.30 10.55 7.37
N ALA A 106 56.12 10.86 8.65
CA ALA A 106 57.18 10.84 9.67
C ALA A 106 56.82 10.28 11.07
N VAL A 107 55.58 9.81 11.34
CA VAL A 107 55.18 9.42 12.72
C VAL A 107 54.71 7.96 12.88
N ALA A 108 54.22 7.30 11.82
CA ALA A 108 53.73 5.91 11.91
C ALA A 108 54.84 4.82 11.84
N MET A 109 56.12 5.21 11.83
CA MET A 109 57.28 4.31 11.81
C MET A 109 58.12 4.39 13.11
N ARG A 110 57.49 4.68 14.25
CA ARG A 110 58.17 4.72 15.57
C ARG A 110 57.33 4.22 16.75
N ALA A 111 56.51 3.20 16.51
CA ALA A 111 55.84 2.41 17.56
C ALA A 111 56.06 0.90 17.33
N LYS A 112 57.32 0.52 17.09
CA LYS A 112 57.76 -0.88 17.03
C LYS A 112 58.14 -1.33 18.44
N ALA A 113 57.69 -2.54 18.81
CA ALA A 113 58.20 -3.34 19.93
C ALA A 113 58.16 -2.73 21.35
N GLN A 114 57.13 -3.10 22.12
CA GLN A 114 57.30 -3.40 23.55
C GLN A 114 56.21 -4.39 24.03
N ALA A 115 56.56 -5.21 25.02
CA ALA A 115 55.68 -6.16 25.73
C ALA A 115 55.08 -7.33 24.91
N ALA A 116 55.96 -8.20 24.40
CA ALA A 116 55.70 -9.64 24.52
C ALA A 116 56.13 -10.12 25.92
N GLY A 117 55.39 -11.03 26.56
CA GLY A 117 55.87 -11.82 27.71
C GLY A 117 54.90 -12.00 28.89
N ARG A 118 54.91 -13.23 29.45
CA ARG A 118 54.14 -13.76 30.61
C ARG A 118 52.65 -14.08 30.33
N GLY A 119 52.08 -15.22 30.74
CA GLY A 119 52.65 -16.45 31.31
C GLY A 119 51.67 -17.25 32.21
N ALA A 120 51.65 -18.59 32.07
CA ALA A 120 51.04 -19.61 32.95
C ALA A 120 49.50 -19.86 32.94
N ALA A 121 49.10 -21.04 33.47
CA ALA A 121 47.78 -21.72 33.38
C ALA A 121 47.33 -22.19 34.81
N PRO A 122 46.51 -23.25 35.06
CA PRO A 122 45.39 -23.91 34.34
C PRO A 122 44.11 -24.16 35.22
N GLY A 123 43.06 -24.79 34.65
CA GLY A 123 41.92 -25.40 35.40
C GLY A 123 40.59 -24.60 35.38
N ARG A 124 39.39 -25.17 35.62
CA ARG A 124 38.98 -26.55 35.99
C ARG A 124 37.45 -26.72 35.76
N GLY A 125 36.97 -27.90 35.34
CA GLY A 125 35.60 -28.38 35.61
C GLY A 125 34.46 -28.07 34.61
N VAL A 126 33.80 -29.14 34.13
CA VAL A 126 32.42 -29.16 33.60
C VAL A 126 31.50 -29.69 34.73
N PRO A 127 30.18 -29.39 34.75
CA PRO A 127 29.21 -30.42 34.31
C PRO A 127 28.03 -29.85 33.47
N PRO A 128 27.24 -30.72 32.80
CA PRO A 128 26.28 -30.31 31.77
C PRO A 128 24.83 -30.13 32.29
N VAL A 129 24.01 -29.35 31.58
CA VAL A 129 22.55 -29.27 31.80
C VAL A 129 21.77 -29.60 30.53
N ARG A 130 21.40 -30.88 30.47
CA ARG A 130 20.13 -31.48 30.00
C ARG A 130 19.40 -30.87 28.78
N ARG A 131 19.28 -31.69 27.74
CA ARG A 131 18.11 -31.73 26.84
C ARG A 131 16.82 -31.87 27.67
N PHE A 132 15.78 -31.18 27.27
CA PHE A 132 14.39 -31.63 27.49
C PHE A 132 13.79 -32.02 26.13
N VAL A 133 13.32 -33.26 26.07
CA VAL A 133 12.42 -33.85 25.08
C VAL A 133 11.26 -34.41 25.92
N ASP A 134 10.11 -34.72 25.29
CA ASP A 134 8.85 -35.20 25.87
C ASP A 134 7.92 -34.10 26.46
N ARG A 135 6.59 -34.14 26.29
CA ARG A 135 5.68 -34.89 25.36
C ARG A 135 4.25 -34.27 25.44
N GLN A 136 3.33 -34.73 24.58
CA GLN A 136 1.85 -34.90 24.70
C GLN A 136 1.19 -34.58 26.09
N GLU A 137 -0.10 -34.22 26.29
CA GLU A 137 -1.36 -34.15 25.51
C GLU A 137 -2.45 -33.53 26.44
N GLU A 138 -3.72 -33.22 26.09
CA GLU A 138 -4.53 -33.12 24.86
C GLU A 138 -5.73 -32.15 25.15
N LEU A 139 -6.50 -31.67 24.14
CA LEU A 139 -7.94 -31.36 24.30
C LEU A 139 -8.67 -31.03 22.98
N THR A 140 -9.14 -32.07 22.32
CA THR A 140 -10.04 -32.03 21.17
C THR A 140 -11.49 -32.12 21.63
N LEU A 141 -12.36 -31.18 21.24
CA LEU A 141 -13.71 -31.55 20.78
C LEU A 141 -14.44 -30.45 19.97
N CYS A 142 -14.84 -30.85 18.76
CA CYS A 142 -16.06 -30.47 18.02
C CYS A 142 -16.65 -29.04 18.13
N SER A 143 -16.40 -28.25 17.08
CA SER A 143 -17.47 -27.45 16.44
C SER A 143 -17.27 -27.49 14.92
N GLY A 144 -18.03 -28.35 14.25
CA GLY A 144 -17.87 -28.69 12.83
C GLY A 144 -18.74 -27.86 11.88
N GLN A 145 -18.37 -27.90 10.59
CA GLN A 145 -19.27 -27.64 9.45
C GLN A 145 -19.92 -26.24 9.32
N THR A 146 -19.13 -25.17 9.33
CA THR A 146 -19.51 -23.93 8.57
C THR A 146 -18.34 -23.16 7.94
N LYS A 147 -17.09 -23.53 8.22
CA LYS A 147 -15.88 -22.82 7.73
C LYS A 147 -15.48 -23.17 6.28
N SER A 148 -16.13 -24.15 5.65
CA SER A 148 -15.71 -24.74 4.37
C SER A 148 -15.88 -23.80 3.15
N LEU A 149 -16.91 -22.95 3.13
CA LEU A 149 -17.25 -22.18 1.92
C LEU A 149 -16.39 -20.92 1.72
N VAL A 150 -16.07 -20.20 2.80
CA VAL A 150 -15.24 -18.98 2.75
C VAL A 150 -13.77 -19.34 2.49
N PHE A 151 -13.29 -20.44 3.06
CA PHE A 151 -11.90 -20.89 2.86
C PHE A 151 -11.66 -21.34 1.41
N LYS A 152 -12.58 -22.09 0.80
CA LYS A 152 -12.44 -22.55 -0.60
C LYS A 152 -12.29 -21.41 -1.62
N LEU A 153 -12.93 -20.26 -1.41
CA LEU A 153 -12.79 -19.11 -2.31
C LEU A 153 -11.42 -18.42 -2.22
N CYS A 154 -10.66 -18.62 -1.14
CA CYS A 154 -9.28 -18.11 -0.99
C CYS A 154 -8.22 -19.18 -1.32
N ASP A 155 -8.51 -20.45 -1.04
CA ASP A 155 -7.54 -21.56 -1.15
C ASP A 155 -7.50 -22.23 -2.53
N THR A 156 -8.50 -22.04 -3.40
CA THR A 156 -8.51 -22.66 -4.75
C THR A 156 -7.38 -22.11 -5.67
N VAL A 157 -6.57 -21.16 -5.20
CA VAL A 157 -5.37 -20.66 -5.90
C VAL A 157 -4.07 -21.26 -5.34
N SER A 158 -4.13 -22.20 -4.38
CA SER A 158 -2.94 -22.72 -3.67
C SER A 158 -2.55 -24.15 -4.07
N MET A 159 -2.17 -24.36 -5.33
CA MET A 159 -1.32 -25.49 -5.74
C MET A 159 -0.13 -25.05 -6.59
N SER A 160 0.99 -24.71 -5.94
CA SER A 160 2.37 -25.03 -6.37
C SER A 160 3.37 -24.52 -5.33
N SER A 161 4.55 -25.13 -5.25
CA SER A 161 5.65 -24.71 -4.37
C SER A 161 6.31 -23.41 -4.86
N ALA A 162 5.72 -22.27 -4.49
CA ALA A 162 6.14 -20.94 -4.93
C ALA A 162 6.95 -20.21 -3.84
N THR A 163 8.00 -19.47 -4.24
CA THR A 163 8.89 -18.73 -3.32
C THR A 163 8.12 -17.60 -2.62
N LYS A 164 8.59 -17.09 -1.46
CA LYS A 164 7.94 -15.97 -0.74
C LYS A 164 7.67 -14.74 -1.64
N GLY A 165 8.54 -14.48 -2.63
CA GLY A 165 8.35 -13.44 -3.65
C GLY A 165 7.20 -13.76 -4.63
N ASP A 166 7.20 -14.96 -5.20
CA ASP A 166 6.17 -15.43 -6.14
C ASP A 166 4.77 -15.42 -5.51
N ARG A 167 4.66 -15.84 -4.24
CA ARG A 167 3.40 -15.79 -3.48
C ARG A 167 2.89 -14.36 -3.32
N LYS A 168 3.76 -13.37 -3.10
CA LYS A 168 3.35 -11.96 -3.03
C LYS A 168 2.83 -11.48 -4.39
N THR A 169 3.57 -11.75 -5.47
CA THR A 169 3.17 -11.40 -6.84
C THR A 169 1.83 -12.05 -7.21
N ALA A 170 1.64 -13.33 -6.87
CA ALA A 170 0.37 -14.04 -7.10
C ALA A 170 -0.81 -13.41 -6.36
N ILE A 171 -0.64 -13.01 -5.09
CA ILE A 171 -1.67 -12.32 -4.30
C ILE A 171 -1.99 -10.94 -4.89
N ASP A 172 -0.96 -10.21 -5.35
CA ASP A 172 -1.12 -8.87 -5.94
C ASP A 172 -1.86 -8.96 -7.30
N VAL A 173 -1.53 -9.96 -8.14
CA VAL A 173 -2.24 -10.27 -9.40
C VAL A 173 -3.68 -10.76 -9.13
N ALA A 174 -3.89 -11.64 -8.14
CA ALA A 174 -5.23 -12.10 -7.78
C ALA A 174 -6.12 -10.96 -7.29
N SER A 175 -5.57 -10.04 -6.47
CA SER A 175 -6.26 -8.82 -6.02
C SER A 175 -6.69 -7.95 -7.22
N TRP A 176 -5.81 -7.80 -8.21
CA TRP A 176 -6.09 -7.03 -9.42
C TRP A 176 -7.19 -7.67 -10.29
N MET A 177 -7.07 -8.97 -10.58
CA MET A 177 -8.06 -9.72 -11.36
C MET A 177 -9.43 -9.72 -10.68
N PHE A 178 -9.48 -9.91 -9.37
CA PHE A 178 -10.72 -9.83 -8.59
C PHE A 178 -11.34 -8.42 -8.67
N ASN A 179 -10.53 -7.36 -8.62
CA ASN A 179 -11.03 -6.00 -8.79
C ASN A 179 -11.60 -5.75 -10.19
N ILE A 180 -10.94 -6.21 -11.26
CA ILE A 180 -11.44 -6.07 -12.64
C ILE A 180 -12.77 -6.83 -12.82
N VAL A 181 -12.81 -8.12 -12.46
CA VAL A 181 -13.98 -8.98 -12.72
C VAL A 181 -15.21 -8.47 -11.97
N THR A 182 -15.07 -8.15 -10.67
CA THR A 182 -16.18 -7.59 -9.88
C THR A 182 -16.62 -6.23 -10.44
N SER A 183 -15.66 -5.36 -10.77
CA SER A 183 -15.89 -4.05 -11.37
C SER A 183 -16.61 -4.04 -12.72
N VAL A 184 -16.41 -5.07 -13.54
CA VAL A 184 -17.03 -5.19 -14.87
C VAL A 184 -18.41 -5.86 -14.72
N GLY A 185 -18.50 -6.91 -13.90
CA GLY A 185 -19.76 -7.57 -13.58
C GLY A 185 -20.81 -6.60 -13.00
N ILE A 186 -20.41 -5.75 -12.05
CA ILE A 186 -21.35 -4.76 -11.48
C ILE A 186 -21.84 -3.74 -12.51
N ILE A 187 -20.99 -3.34 -13.47
CA ILE A 187 -21.39 -2.42 -14.54
C ILE A 187 -22.37 -3.09 -15.49
N LEU A 188 -22.13 -4.35 -15.87
CA LEU A 188 -23.03 -5.10 -16.77
C LEU A 188 -24.39 -5.35 -16.11
N VAL A 189 -24.42 -5.81 -14.85
CA VAL A 189 -25.68 -6.06 -14.12
C VAL A 189 -26.44 -4.76 -13.88
N ASN A 190 -25.76 -3.68 -13.48
CA ASN A 190 -26.42 -2.37 -13.32
C ASN A 190 -26.97 -1.84 -14.64
N LYS A 191 -26.23 -2.01 -15.75
CA LYS A 191 -26.70 -1.56 -17.07
C LYS A 191 -27.92 -2.37 -17.54
N ALA A 192 -27.94 -3.69 -17.33
CA ALA A 192 -29.10 -4.52 -17.62
C ALA A 192 -30.32 -4.14 -16.76
N LEU A 193 -30.12 -3.89 -15.46
CA LEU A 193 -31.15 -3.42 -14.54
C LEU A 193 -31.72 -2.05 -14.95
N MET A 194 -30.87 -1.11 -15.37
CA MET A 194 -31.28 0.22 -15.84
C MET A 194 -31.97 0.19 -17.21
N ALA A 195 -31.42 -0.54 -18.17
CA ALA A 195 -31.88 -0.52 -19.58
C ALA A 195 -33.10 -1.44 -19.82
N THR A 196 -33.12 -2.63 -19.22
CA THR A 196 -34.19 -3.63 -19.45
C THR A 196 -35.37 -3.45 -18.49
N TYR A 197 -35.11 -3.03 -17.25
CA TYR A 197 -36.13 -2.91 -16.20
C TYR A 197 -36.41 -1.47 -15.75
N GLY A 198 -35.76 -0.47 -16.37
CA GLY A 198 -36.07 0.95 -16.14
C GLY A 198 -35.75 1.47 -14.73
N PHE A 199 -34.94 0.75 -13.95
CA PHE A 199 -34.55 1.16 -12.60
C PHE A 199 -33.48 2.26 -12.68
N SER A 200 -33.90 3.53 -12.59
CA SER A 200 -33.02 4.69 -12.83
C SER A 200 -32.30 5.22 -11.57
N PHE A 201 -32.45 4.56 -10.42
CA PHE A 201 -32.05 5.09 -9.09
C PHE A 201 -30.61 4.71 -8.70
N ALA A 202 -29.63 5.27 -9.41
CA ALA A 202 -28.22 4.88 -9.29
C ALA A 202 -27.59 5.20 -7.91
N THR A 203 -27.99 6.28 -7.26
CA THR A 203 -27.42 6.71 -5.96
C THR A 203 -27.96 5.84 -4.83
N THR A 204 -29.27 5.57 -4.85
CA THR A 204 -29.95 4.66 -3.94
C THR A 204 -29.43 3.22 -4.10
N LEU A 205 -29.21 2.76 -5.34
CA LEU A 205 -28.58 1.46 -5.59
C LEU A 205 -27.20 1.35 -4.96
N THR A 206 -26.39 2.42 -5.06
CA THR A 206 -25.09 2.50 -4.41
C THR A 206 -25.21 2.51 -2.88
N GLY A 207 -26.24 3.14 -2.32
CA GLY A 207 -26.58 3.04 -0.90
C GLY A 207 -26.89 1.61 -0.47
N LEU A 208 -27.69 0.86 -1.25
CA LEU A 208 -27.97 -0.55 -1.01
C LEU A 208 -26.70 -1.41 -1.11
N HIS A 209 -25.79 -1.14 -2.05
CA HIS A 209 -24.49 -1.79 -2.15
C HIS A 209 -23.65 -1.62 -0.88
N PHE A 210 -23.56 -0.40 -0.35
CA PHE A 210 -22.86 -0.14 0.90
C PHE A 210 -23.59 -0.75 2.11
N ALA A 211 -24.92 -0.86 2.09
CA ALA A 211 -25.69 -1.55 3.13
C ALA A 211 -25.39 -3.06 3.14
N THR A 212 -25.40 -3.74 2.00
CA THR A 212 -24.99 -5.15 1.90
C THR A 212 -23.51 -5.34 2.27
N THR A 213 -22.64 -4.38 1.91
CA THR A 213 -21.23 -4.37 2.34
C THR A 213 -21.12 -4.24 3.86
N THR A 214 -21.95 -3.40 4.48
CA THR A 214 -22.03 -3.24 5.94
C THR A 214 -22.43 -4.56 6.60
N LEU A 215 -23.49 -5.22 6.10
CA LEU A 215 -23.92 -6.53 6.60
C LEU A 215 -22.79 -7.57 6.52
N LEU A 216 -22.03 -7.64 5.42
CA LEU A 216 -20.86 -8.51 5.35
C LEU A 216 -19.78 -8.10 6.37
N THR A 217 -19.45 -6.82 6.52
CA THR A 217 -18.42 -6.40 7.48
C THR A 217 -18.82 -6.68 8.94
N LEU A 218 -20.11 -6.58 9.28
CA LEU A 218 -20.63 -6.98 10.59
C LEU A 218 -20.52 -8.50 10.80
N PHE A 219 -20.85 -9.29 9.77
CA PHE A 219 -20.68 -10.75 9.80
C PHE A 219 -19.21 -11.19 9.91
N LEU A 220 -18.29 -10.54 9.17
CA LEU A 220 -16.85 -10.79 9.26
C LEU A 220 -16.26 -10.35 10.61
N LYS A 221 -16.80 -9.29 11.22
CA LYS A 221 -16.46 -8.88 12.59
C LYS A 221 -16.95 -9.90 13.62
N TRP A 222 -18.18 -10.41 13.47
CA TRP A 222 -18.71 -11.48 14.32
C TRP A 222 -17.91 -12.78 14.23
N LEU A 223 -17.44 -13.13 13.03
CA LEU A 223 -16.51 -14.25 12.81
C LEU A 223 -15.07 -14.00 13.29
N GLY A 224 -14.75 -12.82 13.82
CA GLY A 224 -13.41 -12.49 14.34
C GLY A 224 -12.36 -12.13 13.27
N TYR A 225 -12.72 -12.05 11.99
CA TYR A 225 -11.80 -11.67 10.91
C TYR A 225 -11.47 -10.16 10.89
N ILE A 226 -12.38 -9.32 11.39
CA ILE A 226 -12.18 -7.87 11.51
C ILE A 226 -11.89 -7.53 12.97
N GLN A 227 -10.67 -7.06 13.25
CA GLN A 227 -10.29 -6.61 14.58
C GLN A 227 -10.93 -5.26 14.92
N THR A 228 -11.39 -5.12 16.17
CA THR A 228 -11.85 -3.84 16.71
C THR A 228 -10.71 -2.83 16.68
N SER A 229 -10.87 -1.83 15.84
CA SER A 229 -9.90 -0.76 15.60
C SER A 229 -10.58 0.58 15.83
N HIS A 230 -9.80 1.62 16.13
CA HIS A 230 -10.33 2.95 16.41
C HIS A 230 -9.97 3.93 15.28
N LEU A 231 -10.97 4.40 14.55
CA LEU A 231 -10.85 5.48 13.56
C LEU A 231 -11.57 6.72 14.11
N PRO A 232 -10.90 7.87 14.27
CA PRO A 232 -11.54 9.04 14.88
C PRO A 232 -12.60 9.64 13.94
N LEU A 233 -13.77 9.93 14.52
CA LEU A 233 -14.96 10.41 13.81
C LEU A 233 -14.71 11.61 12.87
N PRO A 234 -13.90 12.63 13.21
CA PRO A 234 -13.67 13.77 12.30
C PRO A 234 -13.01 13.36 10.97
N ASP A 235 -12.12 12.37 10.97
CA ASP A 235 -11.47 11.90 9.74
C ASP A 235 -12.37 10.93 8.96
N LEU A 236 -13.19 10.13 9.67
CA LEU A 236 -14.25 9.33 9.06
C LEU A 236 -15.30 10.20 8.35
N ILE A 237 -15.77 11.29 8.98
CA ILE A 237 -16.75 12.21 8.39
C ILE A 237 -16.18 12.90 7.15
N LYS A 238 -14.93 13.39 7.19
CA LYS A 238 -14.24 13.94 6.02
C LYS A 238 -14.18 12.94 4.87
N PHE A 239 -13.84 11.68 5.15
CA PHE A 239 -13.83 10.62 4.15
C PHE A 239 -15.21 10.44 3.51
N VAL A 240 -16.26 10.31 4.32
CA VAL A 240 -17.64 10.08 3.84
C VAL A 240 -18.13 11.26 3.01
N LEU A 241 -17.80 12.51 3.37
CA LEU A 241 -18.13 13.69 2.56
C LEU A 241 -17.51 13.62 1.16
N PHE A 242 -16.21 13.33 1.05
CA PHE A 242 -15.55 13.16 -0.26
C PHE A 242 -16.12 11.97 -1.04
N ALA A 243 -16.39 10.85 -0.36
CA ALA A 243 -16.92 9.64 -0.99
C ALA A 243 -18.35 9.82 -1.52
N ASN A 244 -19.23 10.50 -0.78
CA ASN A 244 -20.60 10.75 -1.21
C ASN A 244 -20.65 11.78 -2.33
N PHE A 245 -19.84 12.84 -2.25
CA PHE A 245 -19.73 13.85 -3.31
C PHE A 245 -19.16 13.25 -4.61
N SER A 246 -18.22 12.30 -4.49
CA SER A 246 -17.73 11.45 -5.58
C SER A 246 -18.86 10.63 -6.21
N ILE A 247 -19.65 9.90 -5.42
CA ILE A 247 -20.76 9.07 -5.94
C ILE A 247 -21.82 9.92 -6.64
N VAL A 248 -22.27 11.01 -6.02
CA VAL A 248 -23.26 11.92 -6.59
C VAL A 248 -22.71 12.59 -7.85
N GLY A 249 -21.49 13.14 -7.80
CA GLY A 249 -20.83 13.77 -8.95
C GLY A 249 -20.67 12.83 -10.14
N MET A 250 -20.29 11.57 -9.89
CA MET A 250 -20.17 10.55 -10.93
C MET A 250 -21.52 10.17 -11.55
N ASN A 251 -22.61 10.12 -10.77
CA ASN A 251 -23.95 9.87 -11.28
C ASN A 251 -24.51 11.08 -12.07
N VAL A 252 -24.32 12.30 -11.58
CA VAL A 252 -24.65 13.55 -12.29
C VAL A 252 -23.89 13.64 -13.61
N SER A 253 -22.59 13.34 -13.60
CA SER A 253 -21.73 13.34 -14.78
C SER A 253 -22.15 12.30 -15.84
N LEU A 254 -22.68 11.14 -15.41
CA LEU A 254 -23.25 10.14 -16.32
C LEU A 254 -24.59 10.59 -16.93
N MET A 255 -25.34 11.44 -16.25
CA MET A 255 -26.65 11.92 -16.71
C MET A 255 -26.55 13.15 -17.64
N TRP A 256 -25.61 14.05 -17.40
CA TRP A 256 -25.45 15.30 -18.16
C TRP A 256 -24.44 15.23 -19.32
N ASN A 257 -23.73 14.12 -19.49
CA ASN A 257 -22.77 13.92 -20.58
C ASN A 257 -23.00 12.59 -21.31
N SER A 258 -22.40 12.42 -22.49
CA SER A 258 -22.35 11.12 -23.14
C SER A 258 -21.64 10.07 -22.27
N VAL A 259 -21.99 8.80 -22.47
CA VAL A 259 -21.28 7.67 -21.86
C VAL A 259 -19.80 7.67 -22.28
N GLY A 260 -19.48 8.09 -23.52
CA GLY A 260 -18.11 8.23 -24.01
C GLY A 260 -17.31 9.24 -23.18
N PHE A 261 -17.78 10.48 -23.11
CA PHE A 261 -17.16 11.54 -22.32
C PHE A 261 -17.02 11.15 -20.85
N TYR A 262 -18.06 10.57 -20.24
CA TYR A 262 -18.02 10.10 -18.85
C TYR A 262 -16.90 9.08 -18.58
N GLN A 263 -16.66 8.12 -19.49
CA GLN A 263 -15.56 7.17 -19.34
C GLN A 263 -14.20 7.84 -19.59
N ILE A 264 -14.11 8.76 -20.55
CA ILE A 264 -12.86 9.47 -20.86
C ILE A 264 -12.48 10.45 -19.74
N ALA A 265 -13.45 11.10 -19.10
CA ALA A 265 -13.24 11.97 -17.94
C ALA A 265 -12.56 11.21 -16.78
N LYS A 266 -12.88 9.92 -16.57
CA LYS A 266 -12.18 9.08 -15.58
C LYS A 266 -10.69 8.96 -15.85
N LEU A 267 -10.22 9.06 -17.10
CA LEU A 267 -8.79 9.05 -17.41
C LEU A 267 -8.05 10.25 -16.76
N SER A 268 -8.76 11.35 -16.50
CA SER A 268 -8.21 12.51 -15.79
C SER A 268 -8.03 12.31 -14.28
N MET A 269 -8.54 11.21 -13.71
CA MET A 269 -8.38 10.94 -12.28
C MET A 269 -6.90 10.71 -11.89
N ILE A 270 -6.03 10.23 -12.80
CA ILE A 270 -4.57 10.16 -12.54
C ILE A 270 -3.89 11.51 -12.43
N PRO A 271 -3.98 12.43 -13.41
CA PRO A 271 -3.37 13.75 -13.28
C PRO A 271 -3.77 14.43 -11.95
N VAL A 272 -5.04 14.33 -11.57
CA VAL A 272 -5.55 14.88 -10.31
C VAL A 272 -5.03 14.12 -9.09
N SER A 273 -5.00 12.78 -9.08
CA SER A 273 -4.40 12.00 -7.98
C SER A 273 -2.90 12.27 -7.82
N CYS A 274 -2.17 12.43 -8.92
CA CYS A 274 -0.76 12.83 -8.88
C CYS A 274 -0.59 14.23 -8.30
N PHE A 275 -1.41 15.19 -8.74
CA PHE A 275 -1.40 16.56 -8.25
C PHE A 275 -1.68 16.63 -6.74
N LEU A 276 -2.64 15.84 -6.25
CA LEU A 276 -2.91 15.69 -4.82
C LEU A 276 -1.72 15.09 -4.06
N GLU A 277 -1.03 14.08 -4.59
CA GLU A 277 0.21 13.55 -3.99
C GLU A 277 1.37 14.58 -4.00
N VAL A 278 1.46 15.46 -5.01
CA VAL A 278 2.46 16.56 -5.00
C VAL A 278 2.14 17.56 -3.89
N ILE A 279 0.89 18.00 -3.77
CA ILE A 279 0.51 19.05 -2.80
C ILE A 279 0.50 18.52 -1.36
N LEU A 280 -0.08 17.34 -1.13
CA LEU A 280 -0.33 16.83 0.22
C LEU A 280 0.85 16.02 0.76
N ASP A 281 1.48 15.19 -0.08
CA ASP A 281 2.61 14.31 0.30
C ASP A 281 3.99 14.89 -0.09
N ASN A 282 4.05 16.06 -0.73
CA ASN A 282 5.30 16.71 -1.20
C ASN A 282 6.17 15.81 -2.10
N VAL A 283 5.52 14.98 -2.91
CA VAL A 283 6.17 14.05 -3.84
C VAL A 283 6.75 14.78 -5.06
N ARG A 284 7.94 14.39 -5.49
CA ARG A 284 8.54 14.80 -6.76
C ARG A 284 8.52 13.65 -7.75
N TYR A 285 7.86 13.87 -8.89
CA TYR A 285 7.87 12.94 -10.03
C TYR A 285 8.96 13.28 -11.05
N SER A 286 9.46 12.24 -11.71
CA SER A 286 10.42 12.34 -12.82
C SER A 286 9.87 13.12 -14.02
N ARG A 287 10.75 13.49 -14.98
CA ARG A 287 10.34 14.13 -16.23
C ARG A 287 9.47 13.19 -17.09
N ASP A 288 9.84 11.91 -17.22
CA ASP A 288 9.06 10.87 -17.91
C ASP A 288 7.62 10.77 -17.39
N THR A 289 7.45 10.77 -16.06
CA THR A 289 6.12 10.69 -15.42
C THR A 289 5.29 11.95 -15.69
N LYS A 290 5.92 13.14 -15.74
CA LYS A 290 5.22 14.38 -16.09
C LYS A 290 4.79 14.41 -17.56
N LEU A 291 5.67 13.99 -18.48
CA LEU A 291 5.37 13.95 -19.92
C LEU A 291 4.24 12.97 -20.24
N SER A 292 4.23 11.80 -19.61
CA SER A 292 3.14 10.82 -19.78
C SER A 292 1.80 11.34 -19.23
N ILE A 293 1.78 12.01 -18.07
CA ILE A 293 0.57 12.72 -17.57
C ILE A 293 0.09 13.79 -18.57
N SER A 294 1.01 14.59 -19.14
CA SER A 294 0.67 15.60 -20.15
C SER A 294 0.04 14.99 -21.40
N LEU A 295 0.52 13.81 -21.84
CA LEU A 295 -0.06 13.10 -22.98
C LEU A 295 -1.48 12.57 -22.69
N VAL A 296 -1.75 12.09 -21.46
CA VAL A 296 -3.10 11.69 -21.03
C VAL A 296 -4.04 12.90 -21.04
N LEU A 297 -3.61 14.04 -20.47
CA LEU A 297 -4.40 15.28 -20.47
C LEU A 297 -4.69 15.77 -21.89
N PHE A 298 -3.73 15.69 -22.80
CA PHE A 298 -3.93 16.04 -24.21
C PHE A 298 -4.96 15.13 -24.89
N GLY A 299 -4.89 13.80 -24.70
CA GLY A 299 -5.88 12.87 -25.23
C GLY A 299 -7.30 13.15 -24.72
N VAL A 300 -7.46 13.44 -23.41
CA VAL A 300 -8.75 13.85 -22.84
C VAL A 300 -9.24 15.19 -23.41
N ALA A 301 -8.36 16.17 -23.59
CA ALA A 301 -8.72 17.47 -24.17
C ALA A 301 -9.21 17.32 -25.62
N VAL A 302 -8.52 16.52 -26.45
CA VAL A 302 -8.96 16.19 -27.82
C VAL A 302 -10.36 15.57 -27.79
N CYS A 303 -10.58 14.53 -26.98
CA CYS A 303 -11.90 13.92 -26.82
C CYS A 303 -12.98 14.93 -26.40
N THR A 304 -12.66 15.82 -25.45
CA THR A 304 -13.59 16.82 -24.91
C THR A 304 -14.03 17.83 -25.97
N VAL A 305 -13.11 18.28 -26.82
CA VAL A 305 -13.40 19.24 -27.90
C VAL A 305 -14.15 18.57 -29.06
N THR A 306 -13.94 17.27 -29.28
CA THR A 306 -14.55 16.52 -30.40
C THR A 306 -15.90 15.88 -30.07
N ASP A 307 -16.27 15.79 -28.78
CA ASP A 307 -17.60 15.33 -28.36
C ASP A 307 -18.58 16.51 -28.31
N VAL A 308 -19.42 16.59 -29.34
CA VAL A 308 -20.47 17.61 -29.51
C VAL A 308 -21.55 17.59 -28.42
N SER A 309 -21.59 16.57 -27.56
CA SER A 309 -22.53 16.50 -26.42
C SER A 309 -22.05 17.22 -25.16
N VAL A 310 -20.80 17.69 -25.12
CA VAL A 310 -20.22 18.34 -23.93
C VAL A 310 -20.85 19.72 -23.70
N ASN A 311 -21.68 19.80 -22.66
CA ASN A 311 -22.26 21.05 -22.17
C ASN A 311 -21.46 21.56 -20.96
N ALA A 312 -21.38 22.88 -20.76
CA ALA A 312 -20.66 23.50 -19.64
C ALA A 312 -21.09 22.95 -18.26
N LYS A 313 -22.39 22.68 -18.06
CA LYS A 313 -22.91 22.04 -16.83
C LYS A 313 -22.37 20.61 -16.65
N GLY A 314 -22.35 19.82 -17.72
CA GLY A 314 -21.84 18.46 -17.74
C GLY A 314 -20.31 18.40 -17.53
N PHE A 315 -19.57 19.34 -18.12
CA PHE A 315 -18.12 19.50 -17.90
C PHE A 315 -17.79 19.85 -16.44
N ILE A 316 -18.52 20.81 -15.84
CA ILE A 316 -18.35 21.15 -14.41
C ILE A 316 -18.66 19.94 -13.53
N ALA A 317 -19.74 19.21 -13.79
CA ALA A 317 -20.07 17.99 -13.06
C ALA A 317 -18.98 16.91 -13.19
N ALA A 318 -18.43 16.71 -14.38
CA ALA A 318 -17.33 15.77 -14.60
C ALA A 318 -16.04 16.19 -13.89
N ALA A 319 -15.68 17.47 -13.91
CA ALA A 319 -14.54 17.99 -13.16
C ALA A 319 -14.73 17.76 -11.64
N VAL A 320 -15.89 18.14 -11.10
CA VAL A 320 -16.26 17.90 -9.70
C VAL A 320 -16.16 16.42 -9.33
N ALA A 321 -16.67 15.54 -10.18
CA ALA A 321 -16.63 14.09 -9.98
C ALA A 321 -15.19 13.55 -9.97
N VAL A 322 -14.36 13.94 -10.96
CA VAL A 322 -12.95 13.54 -11.04
C VAL A 322 -12.17 13.98 -9.80
N TRP A 323 -12.31 15.23 -9.37
CA TRP A 323 -11.60 15.75 -8.19
C TRP A 323 -12.04 15.06 -6.89
N SER A 324 -13.35 14.88 -6.69
CA SER A 324 -13.88 14.24 -5.49
C SER A 324 -13.55 12.74 -5.43
N THR A 325 -13.59 12.01 -6.55
CA THR A 325 -13.13 10.61 -6.60
C THR A 325 -11.63 10.50 -6.32
N SER A 326 -10.79 11.36 -6.90
CA SER A 326 -9.34 11.32 -6.64
C SER A 326 -9.00 11.67 -5.18
N LEU A 327 -9.72 12.63 -4.56
CA LEU A 327 -9.63 12.93 -3.13
C LEU A 327 -10.05 11.75 -2.26
N GLN A 328 -11.20 11.12 -2.56
CA GLN A 328 -11.69 9.93 -1.87
C GLN A 328 -10.63 8.82 -1.87
N GLN A 329 -10.08 8.48 -3.04
CA GLN A 329 -9.10 7.40 -3.19
C GLN A 329 -7.78 7.71 -2.46
N TYR A 330 -7.26 8.93 -2.58
CA TYR A 330 -6.10 9.39 -1.83
C TYR A 330 -6.33 9.24 -0.32
N TYR A 331 -7.51 9.63 0.16
CA TYR A 331 -7.85 9.60 1.58
C TYR A 331 -7.98 8.18 2.13
N VAL A 332 -8.46 7.19 1.35
CA VAL A 332 -8.41 5.77 1.74
C VAL A 332 -6.96 5.33 2.00
N HIS A 333 -6.05 5.56 1.04
CA HIS A 333 -4.63 5.20 1.18
C HIS A 333 -3.98 5.92 2.36
N PHE A 334 -4.29 7.21 2.55
CA PHE A 334 -3.82 8.01 3.67
C PHE A 334 -4.29 7.45 5.02
N LEU A 335 -5.58 7.10 5.18
CA LEU A 335 -6.10 6.53 6.43
C LEU A 335 -5.50 5.15 6.73
N GLN A 336 -5.37 4.28 5.73
CA GLN A 336 -4.72 2.97 5.87
C GLN A 336 -3.29 3.10 6.39
N ARG A 337 -2.54 4.11 5.89
CA ARG A 337 -1.16 4.39 6.35
C ARG A 337 -1.10 5.08 7.70
N LYS A 338 -1.94 6.10 7.94
CA LYS A 338 -1.94 6.92 9.17
C LYS A 338 -2.32 6.12 10.42
N TYR A 339 -3.26 5.19 10.28
CA TYR A 339 -3.78 4.38 11.39
C TYR A 339 -3.34 2.91 11.31
N SER A 340 -2.45 2.55 10.36
CA SER A 340 -2.01 1.17 10.09
C SER A 340 -3.17 0.17 9.94
N LEU A 341 -4.31 0.62 9.38
CA LEU A 341 -5.52 -0.18 9.27
C LEU A 341 -5.50 -1.06 8.02
N GLY A 342 -5.74 -2.36 8.21
CA GLY A 342 -6.01 -3.27 7.11
C GLY A 342 -7.30 -2.88 6.35
N SER A 343 -7.36 -3.23 5.06
CA SER A 343 -8.45 -2.84 4.16
C SER A 343 -9.85 -3.21 4.67
N PHE A 344 -10.01 -4.40 5.25
CA PHE A 344 -11.26 -4.87 5.84
C PHE A 344 -11.67 -4.04 7.07
N ASN A 345 -10.70 -3.69 7.94
CA ASN A 345 -10.96 -2.88 9.13
C ASN A 345 -11.40 -1.46 8.74
N LEU A 346 -10.72 -0.83 7.78
CA LEU A 346 -11.13 0.50 7.32
C LEU A 346 -12.51 0.45 6.63
N LEU A 347 -12.75 -0.54 5.78
CA LEU A 347 -14.06 -0.73 5.12
C LEU A 347 -15.19 -0.94 6.14
N GLY A 348 -14.93 -1.65 7.24
CA GLY A 348 -15.90 -1.83 8.34
C GLY A 348 -16.23 -0.55 9.10
N HIS A 349 -15.36 0.45 9.11
CA HIS A 349 -15.66 1.79 9.65
C HIS A 349 -16.37 2.69 8.65
N THR A 350 -16.01 2.62 7.36
CA THR A 350 -16.56 3.53 6.35
C THR A 350 -17.89 3.09 5.78
N ALA A 351 -18.07 1.79 5.49
CA ALA A 351 -19.27 1.26 4.86
C ALA A 351 -20.58 1.57 5.61
N PRO A 352 -20.68 1.47 6.96
CA PRO A 352 -21.92 1.78 7.68
C PRO A 352 -22.34 3.24 7.52
N VAL A 353 -21.38 4.17 7.60
CA VAL A 353 -21.66 5.61 7.53
C VAL A 353 -21.95 6.02 6.08
N GLN A 354 -21.28 5.43 5.09
CA GLN A 354 -21.62 5.59 3.67
C GLN A 354 -23.01 5.03 3.36
N ALA A 355 -23.35 3.83 3.85
CA ALA A 355 -24.68 3.25 3.68
C ALA A 355 -25.78 4.14 4.28
N ALA A 356 -25.62 4.58 5.53
CA ALA A 356 -26.59 5.43 6.20
C ALA A 356 -26.79 6.77 5.46
N SER A 357 -25.70 7.43 5.07
CA SER A 357 -25.78 8.73 4.38
C SER A 357 -26.30 8.62 2.94
N LEU A 358 -25.93 7.58 2.19
CA LEU A 358 -26.43 7.35 0.83
C LEU A 358 -27.87 6.81 0.79
N LEU A 359 -28.32 6.04 1.78
CA LEU A 359 -29.73 5.65 1.87
C LEU A 359 -30.63 6.79 2.34
N LEU A 360 -30.10 7.71 3.17
CA LEU A 360 -30.83 8.91 3.58
C LEU A 360 -30.93 9.95 2.45
N VAL A 361 -29.82 10.22 1.74
CA VAL A 361 -29.75 11.30 0.74
C VAL A 361 -30.02 10.80 -0.69
N GLY A 362 -29.70 9.53 -0.99
CA GLY A 362 -29.79 8.94 -2.33
C GLY A 362 -31.18 8.99 -2.97
N PRO A 363 -32.28 8.68 -2.26
CA PRO A 363 -33.62 8.80 -2.84
C PRO A 363 -33.98 10.23 -3.26
N PHE A 364 -33.53 11.24 -2.51
CA PHE A 364 -33.72 12.66 -2.88
C PHE A 364 -32.85 13.07 -4.07
N VAL A 365 -31.59 12.60 -4.11
CA VAL A 365 -30.70 12.84 -5.25
C VAL A 365 -31.24 12.17 -6.52
N ASP A 366 -31.64 10.90 -6.45
CA ASP A 366 -32.18 10.20 -7.62
C ASP A 366 -33.55 10.77 -8.04
N PHE A 367 -34.38 11.25 -7.11
CA PHE A 367 -35.58 12.01 -7.46
C PHE A 367 -35.23 13.32 -8.19
N TRP A 368 -34.25 14.08 -7.70
CA TRP A 368 -33.78 15.31 -8.35
C TRP A 368 -33.15 15.05 -9.74
N LEU A 369 -32.48 13.91 -9.93
CA LEU A 369 -31.92 13.49 -11.21
C LEU A 369 -32.99 12.99 -12.19
N THR A 370 -33.95 12.18 -11.74
CA THR A 370 -34.82 11.39 -12.63
C THR A 370 -36.28 11.82 -12.65
N ASN A 371 -36.70 12.72 -11.74
CA ASN A 371 -38.09 13.05 -11.41
C ASN A 371 -38.99 11.85 -11.05
N LYS A 372 -38.40 10.67 -10.77
CA LYS A 372 -39.12 9.47 -10.34
C LYS A 372 -38.88 9.24 -8.85
N ARG A 373 -39.88 8.72 -8.14
CA ARG A 373 -39.71 8.27 -6.74
C ARG A 373 -39.31 6.80 -6.71
N VAL A 374 -38.33 6.47 -5.85
CA VAL A 374 -37.89 5.09 -5.59
C VAL A 374 -39.08 4.23 -5.13
N ASP A 375 -39.89 4.77 -4.21
CA ASP A 375 -41.07 4.09 -3.63
C ASP A 375 -42.14 3.70 -4.67
N ALA A 376 -42.20 4.42 -5.79
CA ALA A 376 -43.18 4.21 -6.85
C ALA A 376 -42.70 3.24 -7.95
N TYR A 377 -41.53 2.64 -7.78
CA TYR A 377 -41.01 1.64 -8.71
C TYR A 377 -41.74 0.30 -8.55
N ASN A 378 -42.09 -0.34 -9.67
CA ASN A 378 -42.72 -1.66 -9.64
C ASN A 378 -41.66 -2.76 -9.49
N TYR A 379 -41.46 -3.23 -8.25
CA TYR A 379 -40.50 -4.27 -7.87
C TYR A 379 -40.93 -5.68 -8.33
N GLY A 380 -40.87 -5.93 -9.64
CA GLY A 380 -41.08 -7.26 -10.21
C GLY A 380 -39.96 -8.23 -9.82
N LEU A 381 -40.29 -9.53 -9.68
CA LEU A 381 -39.37 -10.59 -9.21
C LEU A 381 -37.98 -10.53 -9.86
N THR A 382 -37.92 -10.44 -11.19
CA THR A 382 -36.65 -10.40 -11.94
C THR A 382 -35.83 -9.14 -11.66
N SER A 383 -36.48 -7.97 -11.54
CA SER A 383 -35.78 -6.73 -11.17
C SER A 383 -35.18 -6.80 -9.76
N THR A 384 -35.94 -7.36 -8.81
CA THR A 384 -35.50 -7.54 -7.43
C THR A 384 -34.36 -8.54 -7.33
N LEU A 385 -34.40 -9.64 -8.08
CA LEU A 385 -33.28 -10.60 -8.18
C LEU A 385 -32.02 -9.94 -8.77
N LEU A 386 -32.15 -9.12 -9.81
CA LEU A 386 -31.00 -8.38 -10.37
C LEU A 386 -30.44 -7.32 -9.40
N ILE A 387 -31.28 -6.68 -8.58
CA ILE A 387 -30.84 -5.80 -7.49
C ILE A 387 -30.03 -6.61 -6.45
N ILE A 388 -30.51 -7.79 -6.03
CA ILE A 388 -29.81 -8.65 -5.06
C ILE A 388 -28.48 -9.16 -5.61
N ILE A 389 -28.43 -9.57 -6.89
CA ILE A 389 -27.20 -9.98 -7.58
C ILE A 389 -26.23 -8.80 -7.67
N SER A 390 -26.71 -7.61 -8.04
CA SER A 390 -25.94 -6.37 -8.07
C SER A 390 -25.33 -6.07 -6.70
N CYS A 391 -26.12 -6.06 -5.63
CA CYS A 391 -25.64 -5.91 -4.25
C CYS A 391 -24.55 -6.94 -3.88
N THR A 392 -24.73 -8.21 -4.27
CA THR A 392 -23.77 -9.29 -3.98
C THR A 392 -22.42 -9.05 -4.68
N ILE A 393 -22.43 -8.64 -5.95
CA ILE A 393 -21.21 -8.32 -6.71
C ILE A 393 -20.56 -7.02 -6.21
N ALA A 394 -21.36 -6.05 -5.76
CA ALA A 394 -20.89 -4.77 -5.24
C ALA A 394 -20.07 -4.94 -3.95
N VAL A 395 -20.40 -5.91 -3.10
CA VAL A 395 -19.58 -6.27 -1.92
C VAL A 395 -18.16 -6.64 -2.34
N GLY A 396 -18.00 -7.47 -3.39
CA GLY A 396 -16.68 -7.81 -3.95
C GLY A 396 -15.98 -6.62 -4.59
N THR A 397 -16.72 -5.70 -5.21
CA THR A 397 -16.19 -4.46 -5.80
C THR A 397 -15.65 -3.52 -4.71
N ASN A 398 -16.43 -3.25 -3.66
CA ASN A 398 -16.04 -2.42 -2.53
C ASN A 398 -14.85 -3.01 -1.77
N LEU A 399 -14.86 -4.32 -1.53
CA LEU A 399 -13.76 -5.00 -0.87
C LEU A 399 -12.46 -4.94 -1.70
N SER A 400 -12.54 -5.31 -2.98
CA SER A 400 -11.38 -5.32 -3.87
C SER A 400 -10.78 -3.92 -4.07
N GLN A 401 -11.62 -2.87 -4.08
CA GLN A 401 -11.18 -1.48 -4.11
C GLN A 401 -10.31 -1.13 -2.88
N PHE A 402 -10.80 -1.40 -1.67
CA PHE A 402 -10.02 -1.11 -0.45
C PHE A 402 -8.78 -1.99 -0.29
N ILE A 403 -8.80 -3.23 -0.80
CA ILE A 403 -7.61 -4.09 -0.88
C ILE A 403 -6.58 -3.49 -1.83
N CYS A 404 -6.97 -3.16 -3.07
CA CYS A 404 -6.04 -2.65 -4.07
C CYS A 404 -5.48 -1.27 -3.68
N ILE A 405 -6.28 -0.37 -3.11
CA ILE A 405 -5.78 0.92 -2.58
C ILE A 405 -4.86 0.74 -1.36
N GLY A 406 -5.01 -0.35 -0.59
CA GLY A 406 -4.13 -0.63 0.55
C GLY A 406 -2.79 -1.27 0.16
N ARG A 407 -2.79 -2.09 -0.90
CA ARG A 407 -1.60 -2.79 -1.41
C ARG A 407 -0.78 -1.94 -2.39
N PHE A 408 -1.45 -1.18 -3.23
CA PHE A 408 -0.86 -0.33 -4.26
C PHE A 408 -1.01 1.16 -3.89
N THR A 409 -0.12 2.04 -4.37
CA THR A 409 -0.30 3.49 -4.11
C THR A 409 -1.55 4.01 -4.82
N ALA A 410 -2.12 5.14 -4.38
CA ALA A 410 -3.32 5.72 -5.01
C ALA A 410 -3.13 5.90 -6.53
N VAL A 411 -1.96 6.41 -6.93
CA VAL A 411 -1.46 6.44 -8.32
C VAL A 411 -1.55 5.08 -9.04
N SER A 412 -1.07 4.01 -8.40
CA SER A 412 -1.02 2.68 -8.98
C SER A 412 -2.41 2.03 -9.06
N PHE A 413 -3.30 2.33 -8.11
CA PHE A 413 -4.69 1.86 -8.13
C PHE A 413 -5.47 2.43 -9.33
N GLN A 414 -5.24 3.69 -9.69
CA GLN A 414 -5.90 4.30 -10.85
C GLN A 414 -5.54 3.60 -12.17
N VAL A 415 -4.33 3.05 -12.31
CA VAL A 415 -3.94 2.22 -13.48
C VAL A 415 -4.89 1.03 -13.66
N LEU A 416 -5.35 0.42 -12.55
CA LEU A 416 -6.37 -0.64 -12.58
C LEU A 416 -7.73 -0.07 -13.02
N GLY A 417 -8.06 1.14 -12.56
CA GLY A 417 -9.22 1.91 -13.00
C GLY A 417 -9.23 2.21 -14.51
N HIS A 418 -8.07 2.43 -15.12
CA HIS A 418 -7.96 2.62 -16.57
C HIS A 418 -8.09 1.31 -17.34
N MET A 419 -7.54 0.19 -16.84
CA MET A 419 -7.82 -1.14 -17.43
C MET A 419 -9.32 -1.44 -17.40
N LYS A 420 -10.00 -1.17 -16.27
CA LYS A 420 -11.48 -1.23 -16.16
C LYS A 420 -12.16 -0.32 -17.18
N THR A 421 -11.71 0.92 -17.33
CA THR A 421 -12.32 1.89 -18.27
C THR A 421 -12.19 1.45 -19.73
N ILE A 422 -11.01 0.98 -20.13
CA ILE A 422 -10.74 0.44 -21.48
C ILE A 422 -11.62 -0.78 -21.75
N LEU A 423 -11.71 -1.72 -20.80
CA LEU A 423 -12.50 -2.93 -20.99
C LEU A 423 -14.01 -2.64 -21.02
N VAL A 424 -14.50 -1.68 -20.22
CA VAL A 424 -15.89 -1.21 -20.26
C VAL A 424 -16.20 -0.46 -21.55
N LEU A 425 -15.25 0.31 -22.11
CA LEU A 425 -15.40 0.94 -23.42
C LEU A 425 -15.42 -0.09 -24.55
N ALA A 426 -14.54 -1.09 -24.52
CA ALA A 426 -14.50 -2.17 -25.49
C ALA A 426 -15.78 -3.01 -25.48
N LEU A 427 -16.25 -3.44 -24.29
CA LEU A 427 -17.54 -4.11 -24.15
C LEU A 427 -18.71 -3.20 -24.55
N GLY A 428 -18.66 -1.91 -24.20
CA GLY A 428 -19.66 -0.93 -24.61
C GLY A 428 -19.81 -0.85 -26.13
N PHE A 429 -18.69 -0.77 -26.85
CA PHE A 429 -18.66 -0.76 -28.31
C PHE A 429 -19.14 -2.08 -28.94
N VAL A 430 -18.72 -3.23 -28.39
CA VAL A 430 -19.12 -4.56 -28.88
C VAL A 430 -20.61 -4.84 -28.67
N PHE A 431 -21.19 -4.43 -27.53
CA PHE A 431 -22.59 -4.72 -27.19
C PHE A 431 -23.60 -3.64 -27.61
N PHE A 432 -23.19 -2.39 -27.81
CA PHE A 432 -24.10 -1.26 -28.13
C PHE A 432 -23.87 -0.64 -29.51
N GLY A 433 -22.95 -1.18 -30.31
CA GLY A 433 -22.77 -0.80 -31.70
C GLY A 433 -22.08 0.56 -31.92
N LYS A 434 -22.06 1.01 -33.18
CA LYS A 434 -21.31 2.18 -33.66
C LYS A 434 -21.94 3.54 -33.35
N GLU A 435 -22.93 3.61 -32.48
CA GLU A 435 -23.65 4.87 -32.20
C GLU A 435 -22.74 5.87 -31.45
N GLY A 436 -22.24 6.88 -32.17
CA GLY A 436 -21.55 8.05 -31.61
C GLY A 436 -20.02 8.07 -31.69
N LEU A 437 -19.34 7.04 -32.19
CA LEU A 437 -17.87 7.06 -32.32
C LEU A 437 -17.38 7.79 -33.59
N ASN A 438 -17.24 9.12 -33.48
CA ASN A 438 -16.44 9.93 -34.39
C ASN A 438 -14.96 9.46 -34.35
N LEU A 439 -14.32 9.33 -35.52
CA LEU A 439 -12.90 8.98 -35.66
C LEU A 439 -11.97 9.86 -34.80
N GLN A 440 -12.33 11.12 -34.60
CA GLN A 440 -11.58 12.07 -33.77
C GLN A 440 -11.62 11.70 -32.27
N VAL A 441 -12.76 11.20 -31.78
CA VAL A 441 -12.91 10.69 -30.40
C VAL A 441 -12.11 9.39 -30.23
N ILE A 442 -12.11 8.51 -31.25
CA ILE A 442 -11.28 7.30 -31.25
C ILE A 442 -9.79 7.65 -31.17
N LEU A 443 -9.34 8.66 -31.93
CA LEU A 443 -7.95 9.14 -31.90
C LEU A 443 -7.57 9.71 -30.53
N GLY A 444 -8.41 10.56 -29.94
CA GLY A 444 -8.19 11.10 -28.60
C GLY A 444 -8.14 10.02 -27.52
N MET A 445 -9.01 8.99 -27.60
CA MET A 445 -8.97 7.83 -26.72
C MET A 445 -7.67 7.02 -26.88
N ALA A 446 -7.22 6.78 -28.12
CA ALA A 446 -5.98 6.06 -28.38
C ALA A 446 -4.76 6.81 -27.82
N ILE A 447 -4.71 8.15 -27.96
CA ILE A 447 -3.67 9.01 -27.37
C ILE A 447 -3.69 8.92 -25.84
N ALA A 448 -4.87 9.02 -25.22
CA ALA A 448 -5.00 8.91 -23.76
C ALA A 448 -4.56 7.53 -23.24
N ILE A 449 -4.90 6.45 -23.94
CA ILE A 449 -4.48 5.07 -23.60
C ILE A 449 -2.96 4.90 -23.78
N ALA A 450 -2.36 5.46 -24.84
CA ALA A 450 -0.91 5.43 -25.05
C ALA A 450 -0.16 6.18 -23.92
N GLY A 451 -0.63 7.38 -23.54
CA GLY A 451 -0.12 8.11 -22.39
C GLY A 451 -0.25 7.32 -21.08
N MET A 452 -1.33 6.57 -20.92
CA MET A 452 -1.55 5.70 -19.77
C MET A 452 -0.57 4.51 -19.70
N ILE A 453 -0.31 3.84 -20.82
CA ILE A 453 0.67 2.75 -20.88
C ILE A 453 2.09 3.28 -20.58
N TRP A 454 2.43 4.44 -21.16
CA TRP A 454 3.70 5.11 -20.87
C TRP A 454 3.81 5.49 -19.39
N TYR A 455 2.74 6.05 -18.80
CA TYR A 455 2.70 6.40 -17.38
C TYR A 455 2.98 5.19 -16.46
N GLY A 456 2.37 4.04 -16.74
CA GLY A 456 2.60 2.80 -15.99
C GLY A 456 4.07 2.37 -16.00
N ASN A 457 4.74 2.49 -17.15
CA ASN A 457 6.17 2.19 -17.32
C ASN A 457 7.09 3.28 -16.71
N ALA A 458 6.71 4.56 -16.82
CA ALA A 458 7.48 5.67 -16.23
C ALA A 458 7.41 5.66 -14.69
N SER A 459 6.26 5.32 -14.11
CA SER A 459 6.04 5.25 -12.67
C SER A 459 6.57 3.97 -12.01
N SER A 460 6.89 2.91 -12.77
CA SER A 460 7.48 1.68 -12.21
C SER A 460 9.00 1.74 -12.08
N LYS A 461 9.67 2.66 -12.79
CA LYS A 461 11.11 2.91 -12.65
C LYS A 461 11.43 3.42 -11.24
N PRO A 462 12.54 2.97 -10.60
CA PRO A 462 12.89 3.36 -9.23
C PRO A 462 13.19 4.87 -9.05
N GLU A 463 13.52 5.59 -10.13
CA GLU A 463 13.71 7.05 -10.13
C GLU A 463 12.40 7.84 -10.41
N GLY A 464 11.27 7.16 -10.58
CA GLY A 464 10.01 7.77 -11.00
C GLY A 464 9.32 8.66 -9.96
N LYS A 465 9.60 8.44 -8.66
CA LYS A 465 8.84 9.01 -7.53
C LYS A 465 9.72 9.17 -6.27
N GLU A 466 10.26 10.37 -6.04
CA GLU A 466 10.97 10.70 -4.80
C GLU A 466 10.03 11.36 -3.79
N ARG A 467 9.93 10.81 -2.57
CA ARG A 467 9.35 11.53 -1.41
C ARG A 467 10.41 12.47 -0.86
N VAL A 468 10.17 13.77 -0.92
CA VAL A 468 11.02 14.76 -0.24
C VAL A 468 10.72 14.66 1.25
N SER A 469 11.63 14.06 2.01
CA SER A 469 11.60 14.19 3.46
C SER A 469 11.92 15.63 3.82
N LEU A 470 10.90 16.38 4.28
CA LEU A 470 11.10 17.67 4.94
C LEU A 470 12.11 17.47 6.08
N PRO A 471 13.12 18.35 6.22
CA PRO A 471 13.94 18.34 7.42
C PRO A 471 13.02 18.66 8.61
N VAL A 472 12.87 17.70 9.52
CA VAL A 472 12.27 18.00 10.83
C VAL A 472 13.10 19.10 11.45
N ASN A 473 12.47 20.26 11.71
CA ASN A 473 13.14 21.39 12.35
C ASN A 473 13.85 20.89 13.61
N SER A 474 15.18 21.06 13.62
CA SER A 474 15.97 20.93 14.84
C SER A 474 15.34 21.86 15.87
N THR A 475 14.96 21.32 17.04
CA THR A 475 14.58 22.16 18.18
C THR A 475 15.69 23.20 18.44
N PRO A 476 15.34 24.45 18.79
CA PRO A 476 16.34 25.45 19.13
C PRO A 476 17.24 24.92 20.24
N LYS A 477 18.54 25.19 20.12
CA LYS A 477 19.51 24.86 21.17
C LYS A 477 19.07 25.55 22.47
N THR A 478 18.86 24.78 23.53
CA THR A 478 18.90 25.34 24.89
C THR A 478 20.25 26.01 25.06
N GLN A 479 20.27 27.31 25.39
CA GLN A 479 21.52 28.01 25.66
C GLN A 479 22.07 27.59 27.01
N ASP A 480 23.25 26.97 27.02
CA ASP A 480 24.09 26.87 28.21
C ASP A 480 24.53 28.29 28.61
N TYR A 481 23.91 28.85 29.66
CA TYR A 481 24.43 30.05 30.31
C TYR A 481 25.61 29.68 31.20
N ASN A 482 26.80 29.59 30.59
CA ASN A 482 28.06 29.67 31.33
C ASN A 482 28.25 31.11 31.81
N VAL A 483 27.97 31.35 33.09
CA VAL A 483 28.46 32.54 33.79
C VAL A 483 29.96 32.37 33.99
N LEU A 484 30.76 33.28 33.43
CA LEU A 484 32.22 33.32 33.65
C LEU A 484 32.59 34.53 34.51
N SER A 485 33.47 34.28 35.46
CA SER A 485 33.96 35.17 36.52
C SER A 485 34.92 36.27 36.07
N VAL A 486 34.75 37.49 36.58
CA VAL A 486 35.74 38.41 37.24
C VAL A 486 34.85 39.39 38.08
N SER A 487 35.15 39.91 39.28
CA SER A 487 36.43 40.32 39.92
C SER A 487 36.31 40.33 41.47
N SER A 488 37.38 40.81 42.12
CA SER A 488 37.53 41.24 43.53
C SER A 488 36.38 42.16 44.06
N GLU A 489 36.21 42.45 45.36
CA GLU A 489 37.17 42.58 46.48
C GLU A 489 36.48 42.44 47.86
N THR A 490 37.27 42.62 48.94
CA THR A 490 36.96 42.77 50.39
C THR A 490 35.62 43.46 50.77
N ASP A 491 34.95 43.20 51.90
CA ASP A 491 35.41 43.34 53.30
C ASP A 491 34.39 42.77 54.34
N HIS A 492 34.89 42.57 55.57
CA HIS A 492 34.20 42.31 56.87
C HIS A 492 33.47 40.96 57.13
#